data_AF-A0A7J5F108-F1
#
_entry.id   AF-A0A7J5F108-F1
#
_cell.length_a   1.000
_cell.length_b   1.000
_cell.length_c   1.000
_cell.angle_alpha   90.00
_cell.angle_beta   90.00
_cell.angle_gamma   90.00
#
_symmetry.space_group_name_H-M   'P 1'
#
loop_
_entity.id
_entity.type
_entity.pdbx_description
1 polymer ?
#
loop_
_entity_poly.entity_id
_entity_poly.type
_entity_poly.pdbx_seq_one_letter_code
_entity_poly.pdbx_strand_id
1 'polypeptide(L)'
;MKHTHIHTHLLSCSEIYTHLCENLDAKIDSEECRRIKAHIAECENCTALLDSLKKTVYLYRKYPTPKVPAAARTDLFAVIRLEQKKGKKRPSR
;
A
#
# COMPACT_ATOMS: atom_id res chain seq x y z
N MET A 1 -5.01 26.90 -3.73
CA MET A 1 -5.15 26.76 -5.20
C MET A 1 -6.04 25.55 -5.49
N LYS A 2 -7.01 25.66 -6.41
CA LYS A 2 -8.06 24.65 -6.61
C LYS A 2 -7.58 23.61 -7.63
N HIS A 3 -7.43 22.35 -7.20
CA HIS A 3 -7.21 21.23 -8.13
C HIS A 3 -8.42 20.30 -8.10
N THR A 4 -9.26 20.41 -9.13
CA THR A 4 -10.30 19.44 -9.48
C THR A 4 -9.65 18.29 -10.23
N HIS A 5 -9.55 17.11 -9.60
CA HIS A 5 -9.08 15.89 -10.27
C HIS A 5 -10.18 14.82 -10.24
N ILE A 6 -10.63 14.39 -11.41
CA ILE A 6 -11.55 13.26 -11.58
C ILE A 6 -10.71 11.99 -11.51
N HIS A 7 -10.98 11.13 -10.52
CA HIS A 7 -10.25 9.88 -10.32
C HIS A 7 -11.15 8.67 -10.60
N THR A 8 -10.87 7.95 -11.69
CA THR A 8 -11.48 6.66 -11.96
C THR A 8 -10.67 5.59 -11.23
N HIS A 9 -11.10 5.22 -10.02
CA HIS A 9 -10.49 4.13 -9.26
C HIS A 9 -11.45 2.93 -9.17
N LEU A 10 -10.93 1.72 -9.41
CA LEU A 10 -11.63 0.45 -9.14
C LEU A 10 -11.93 0.25 -7.64
N LEU A 11 -11.25 1.00 -6.77
CA LEU A 11 -11.44 1.08 -5.32
C LEU A 11 -11.26 2.55 -4.92
N SER A 12 -12.20 3.10 -4.16
CA SER A 12 -12.19 4.47 -3.67
C SER A 12 -10.89 4.82 -2.92
N CYS A 13 -10.55 6.11 -2.90
CA CYS A 13 -9.46 6.62 -2.06
C CYS A 13 -9.61 6.20 -0.59
N SER A 14 -10.85 6.01 -0.13
CA SER A 14 -11.16 5.51 1.21
C SER A 14 -10.68 4.07 1.41
N GLU A 15 -10.91 3.18 0.46
CA GLU A 15 -10.53 1.76 0.58
C GLU A 15 -9.01 1.56 0.55
N ILE A 16 -8.31 2.35 -0.26
CA ILE A 16 -6.84 2.35 -0.30
C ILE A 16 -6.27 2.88 1.02
N TYR A 17 -6.89 3.94 1.56
CA TYR A 17 -6.50 4.52 2.84
C TYR A 17 -6.73 3.54 4.01
N THR A 18 -7.88 2.86 4.01
CA THR A 18 -8.22 1.83 4.99
C THR A 18 -7.18 0.71 5.02
N HIS A 19 -6.86 0.15 3.85
CA HIS A 19 -5.91 -0.94 3.78
C HIS A 19 -4.50 -0.55 4.26
N LEU A 20 -4.12 0.72 4.11
CA LEU A 20 -2.82 1.23 4.54
C LEU A 20 -2.70 1.25 6.07
N CYS A 21 -3.71 1.74 6.79
CA CYS A 21 -3.67 1.80 8.25
C CYS A 21 -4.27 0.58 8.96
N GLU A 22 -4.75 -0.43 8.22
CA GLU A 22 -4.93 -1.79 8.76
C GLU A 22 -3.64 -2.59 8.84
N ASN A 23 -2.60 -2.22 8.06
CA ASN A 23 -1.35 -2.99 7.93
C ASN A 23 -0.12 -2.28 8.51
N LEU A 24 -0.19 -0.97 8.74
CA LEU A 24 0.62 -0.27 9.74
C LEU A 24 -0.18 -0.34 11.03
N ASP A 25 0.38 -0.78 12.15
CA ASP A 25 -0.28 -1.02 13.46
C ASP A 25 -1.03 0.18 14.08
N ALA A 26 -1.33 1.24 13.33
CA ALA A 26 -2.10 2.40 13.73
C ALA A 26 -3.42 2.47 12.96
N LYS A 27 -4.55 2.40 13.67
CA LYS A 27 -5.90 2.53 13.07
C LYS A 27 -6.02 3.79 12.21
N ILE A 28 -6.74 3.64 11.11
CA ILE A 28 -7.01 4.63 10.06
C ILE A 28 -7.69 5.90 10.60
N ASP A 29 -8.40 5.75 11.70
CA ASP A 29 -9.18 6.78 12.39
C ASP A 29 -8.48 7.31 13.65
N SER A 30 -7.25 6.87 13.93
CA SER A 30 -6.50 7.36 15.08
C SER A 30 -6.33 8.87 14.99
N GLU A 31 -6.16 9.50 16.13
CA GLU A 31 -5.92 10.93 16.22
C GLU A 31 -4.68 11.34 15.40
N GLU A 32 -3.64 10.51 15.43
CA GLU A 32 -2.42 10.67 14.65
C GLU A 32 -2.70 10.64 13.16
N CYS A 33 -3.51 9.69 12.68
CA CYS A 33 -3.95 9.63 11.29
C CYS A 33 -4.68 10.90 10.86
N ARG A 34 -5.57 11.44 11.70
CA ARG A 34 -6.27 12.72 11.42
C ARG A 34 -5.29 13.89 11.34
N ARG A 35 -4.33 13.97 12.26
CA ARG A 35 -3.29 15.02 12.26
C ARG A 35 -2.41 14.96 11.02
N ILE A 36 -1.99 13.76 10.60
CA ILE A 36 -1.20 13.56 9.39
C ILE A 36 -1.98 13.99 8.15
N LYS A 37 -3.27 13.64 8.06
CA LYS A 37 -4.14 14.11 6.95
C LYS A 37 -4.23 15.63 6.91
N ALA A 38 -4.45 16.28 8.05
CA ALA A 38 -4.55 17.73 8.13
C ALA A 38 -3.23 18.38 7.65
N HIS A 39 -2.08 17.88 8.10
CA HIS A 39 -0.78 18.39 7.66
C HIS A 39 -0.56 18.24 6.16
N ILE A 40 -0.86 17.07 5.60
CA ILE A 40 -0.72 16.84 4.15
C ILE A 40 -1.62 17.81 3.39
N ALA A 41 -2.84 18.07 3.88
CA ALA A 41 -3.78 19.00 3.24
C ALA A 41 -3.28 20.46 3.22
N GLU A 42 -2.42 20.85 4.16
CA GLU A 42 -1.93 22.22 4.31
C GLU A 42 -0.47 22.43 3.83
N CYS A 43 0.27 21.35 3.53
CA CYS A 43 1.68 21.39 3.16
C CYS A 43 1.93 20.88 1.73
N GLU A 44 2.34 21.78 0.84
CA GLU A 44 2.62 21.47 -0.58
C GLU A 44 3.72 20.41 -0.75
N ASN A 45 4.79 20.49 0.05
CA ASN A 45 5.88 19.52 0.02
C ASN A 45 5.40 18.11 0.36
N CYS A 46 4.56 17.98 1.38
CA CYS A 46 4.03 16.68 1.81
C CYS A 46 2.99 16.13 0.84
N THR A 47 2.21 17.01 0.19
CA THR A 47 1.33 16.62 -0.92
C THR A 47 2.13 16.07 -2.09
N ALA A 48 3.19 16.78 -2.53
CA ALA A 48 4.05 16.33 -3.62
C ALA A 48 4.75 15.00 -3.32
N LEU A 49 5.16 14.79 -2.07
CA LEU A 49 5.72 13.53 -1.59
C LEU A 49 4.68 12.40 -1.68
N LEU A 50 3.47 12.62 -1.16
CA LEU A 50 2.39 11.63 -1.21
C LEU A 50 2.06 11.23 -2.65
N ASP A 51 2.05 12.20 -3.58
CA ASP A 51 1.79 11.93 -4.99
C ASP A 51 2.91 11.14 -5.65
N SER A 52 4.16 11.44 -5.32
CA SER A 52 5.31 10.68 -5.80
C SER A 52 5.23 9.23 -5.32
N LEU A 53 4.89 9.01 -4.04
CA LEU A 53 4.70 7.67 -3.48
C LEU A 53 3.55 6.91 -4.17
N LYS A 54 2.41 7.56 -4.42
CA LYS A 54 1.28 6.96 -5.15
C LYS A 54 1.68 6.54 -6.56
N LYS A 55 2.44 7.37 -7.28
CA LYS A 55 2.96 7.05 -8.62
C LYS A 55 3.89 5.85 -8.58
N THR A 56 4.78 5.80 -7.60
CA THR A 56 5.67 4.65 -7.38
C THR A 56 4.87 3.36 -7.16
N VAL A 57 3.89 3.37 -6.25
CA VAL A 57 3.01 2.21 -6.00
C VAL A 57 2.23 1.80 -7.26
N TYR A 58 1.74 2.78 -8.03
CA TYR A 58 1.07 2.51 -9.30
C TYR A 58 2.00 1.77 -10.27
N LEU A 59 3.24 2.21 -10.43
CA LEU A 59 4.21 1.54 -11.30
C LEU A 59 4.44 0.10 -10.83
N TYR A 60 4.69 -0.13 -9.54
CA TYR A 60 4.85 -1.49 -8.99
C TYR A 60 3.64 -2.40 -9.21
N ARG A 61 2.42 -1.85 -9.23
CA ARG A 61 1.19 -2.61 -9.51
C ARG A 61 0.97 -2.85 -11.00
N LYS A 62 1.38 -1.91 -11.85
CA LYS A 62 1.22 -1.98 -13.31
C LYS A 62 2.13 -3.02 -13.93
N TYR A 63 3.37 -3.10 -13.44
CA TYR A 63 4.32 -4.09 -13.97
C TYR A 63 4.06 -5.44 -13.32
N PRO A 64 4.00 -6.53 -14.11
CA PRO A 64 3.81 -7.86 -13.57
C PRO A 64 4.97 -8.17 -12.63
N THR A 65 4.66 -8.58 -11.40
CA THR A 65 5.66 -9.11 -10.50
C THR A 65 6.24 -10.36 -11.16
N PRO A 66 7.57 -10.52 -11.26
CA PRO A 66 8.15 -11.73 -11.82
C PRO A 66 7.59 -12.93 -11.07
N LYS A 67 7.17 -13.97 -11.82
CA LYS A 67 6.67 -15.20 -11.22
C LYS A 67 7.82 -15.86 -10.46
N VAL A 68 7.84 -15.67 -9.15
CA VAL A 68 8.77 -16.37 -8.27
C VAL A 68 8.30 -17.82 -8.11
N PRO A 69 9.16 -18.83 -8.31
CA PRO A 69 8.79 -20.22 -8.08
C PRO A 69 8.29 -20.43 -6.65
N ALA A 70 7.25 -21.25 -6.46
CA ALA A 70 6.73 -21.55 -5.13
C ALA A 70 7.81 -22.12 -4.18
N ALA A 71 8.80 -22.84 -4.74
CA ALA A 71 9.95 -23.37 -4.02
C ALA A 71 10.83 -22.30 -3.39
N ALA A 72 10.98 -21.12 -4.03
CA ALA A 72 11.84 -20.05 -3.50
C ALA A 72 11.37 -19.54 -2.13
N ARG A 73 10.06 -19.64 -1.84
CA ARG A 73 9.54 -19.34 -0.49
C ARG A 73 10.00 -20.40 0.52
N THR A 74 10.00 -21.67 0.15
CA THR A 74 10.51 -22.76 0.98
C THR A 74 12.00 -22.59 1.25
N ASP A 75 12.77 -22.33 0.21
CA ASP A 75 14.23 -22.15 0.31
C ASP A 75 14.57 -20.96 1.20
N LEU A 76 13.89 -19.82 1.01
CA LEU A 76 14.09 -18.63 1.84
C LEU A 76 13.84 -18.94 3.32
N PHE A 77 12.72 -19.58 3.65
CA PHE A 77 12.33 -19.88 5.03
C PHE A 77 13.29 -20.87 5.68
N ALA A 78 13.81 -21.84 4.92
CA ALA A 78 14.85 -22.76 5.40
C ALA A 78 16.15 -22.03 5.73
N VAL A 79 16.60 -21.11 4.86
CA VAL A 79 17.84 -20.33 5.08
C VAL A 79 17.73 -19.41 6.29
N ILE A 80 16.59 -18.73 6.46
CA ILE A 80 16.37 -17.79 7.57
C ILE A 80 15.80 -18.44 8.84
N ARG A 81 15.65 -19.78 8.84
CA ARG A 81 15.19 -20.59 9.99
C ARG A 81 13.84 -20.16 10.56
N LEU A 82 12.87 -19.92 9.68
CA LEU A 82 11.48 -19.57 10.07
C LEU A 82 10.49 -20.67 9.68
N GLU A 83 9.45 -20.83 10.50
CA GLU A 83 8.34 -21.74 10.23
C GLU A 83 7.34 -21.14 9.22
N GLN A 84 6.94 -21.91 8.21
CA GLN A 84 5.94 -21.47 7.24
C GLN A 84 4.52 -21.67 7.76
N LYS A 85 3.80 -20.57 8.04
CA LYS A 85 2.34 -20.61 8.18
C LYS A 85 1.71 -20.84 6.79
N LYS A 86 0.89 -21.89 6.64
CA LYS A 86 0.12 -22.16 5.40
C LYS A 86 -0.81 -20.99 5.08
N GLY A 87 -0.37 -20.08 4.21
CA GLY A 87 -1.20 -18.97 3.72
C GLY A 87 -2.23 -19.46 2.70
N LYS A 88 -3.51 -19.04 2.84
CA LYS A 88 -4.57 -19.26 1.84
C LYS A 88 -4.08 -18.80 0.46
N LYS A 89 -4.23 -19.65 -0.56
CA LYS A 89 -3.92 -19.30 -1.95
C LYS A 89 -4.68 -18.02 -2.32
N ARG A 90 -3.94 -16.96 -2.66
CA ARG A 90 -4.53 -15.75 -3.23
C ARG A 90 -5.02 -16.10 -4.65
N PRO A 91 -6.32 -15.96 -4.97
CA PRO A 91 -6.83 -16.37 -6.27
C PRO A 91 -6.14 -15.56 -7.37
N SER A 92 -5.73 -16.27 -8.42
CA SER A 92 -5.27 -15.69 -9.68
C SER A 92 -6.40 -14.85 -10.26
N ARG A 93 -6.17 -13.55 -10.39
CA ARG A 93 -7.03 -12.66 -11.19
C ARG A 93 -6.51 -12.63 -12.61
#